data_AF-A0A916XYW8-F1
#
_entry.id   AF-A0A916XYW8-F1
#
_cell.length_a   1.000
_cell.length_b   1.000
_cell.length_c   1.000
_cell.angle_alpha   90.00
_cell.angle_beta   90.00
_cell.angle_gamma   90.00
#
_symmetry.space_group_name_H-M   'P 1'
#
loop_
_entity.id
_entity.type
_entity.pdbx_description
1 polymer ?
#
loop_
_entity_poly.entity_id
_entity_poly.type
_entity_poly.pdbx_seq_one_letter_code
_entity_poly.pdbx_strand_id
1 'polypeptide(L)'
;MTVRAVPTWDDADLLDEFVKIALKQDDAELKGNTRAFNRLFTQKVAIVDELRSRPGDHRNLLTGLYEHQNLRVRLNAARATLAVAPLQARRVLEQLRDWGYPPYDADARETLRALDTGFFVPR
;
A
#
# COMPACT_ATOMS: atom_id res chain seq x y z
N MET A 1 -5.90 10.67 -17.75
CA MET A 1 -5.01 9.51 -17.51
C MET A 1 -5.86 8.26 -17.58
N THR A 2 -5.60 7.39 -18.55
CA THR A 2 -6.34 6.13 -18.67
C THR A 2 -5.83 5.17 -17.60
N VAL A 3 -6.67 4.85 -16.62
CA VAL A 3 -6.40 3.74 -15.70
C VAL A 3 -6.38 2.49 -16.56
N ARG A 4 -5.25 1.77 -16.58
CA ARG A 4 -5.19 0.50 -17.28
C ARG A 4 -6.14 -0.44 -16.54
N ALA A 5 -7.13 -0.98 -17.23
CA ALA A 5 -8.03 -1.97 -16.64
C ALA A 5 -7.17 -3.11 -16.07
N VAL A 6 -7.45 -3.51 -14.83
CA VAL A 6 -6.85 -4.70 -14.25
C VAL A 6 -7.33 -5.88 -15.11
N PRO A 7 -6.43 -6.69 -15.69
CA PRO A 7 -6.84 -7.89 -16.43
C PRO A 7 -7.65 -8.83 -15.52
N THR A 8 -8.31 -9.84 -16.09
CA THR A 8 -8.94 -10.92 -15.32
C THR A 8 -7.84 -11.77 -14.66
N TRP A 9 -7.31 -11.26 -13.56
CA TRP A 9 -6.26 -11.83 -12.73
C TRP A 9 -6.88 -12.53 -11.53
N ASP A 10 -6.28 -13.62 -11.09
CA ASP A 10 -6.65 -14.22 -9.81
C ASP A 10 -6.05 -13.42 -8.64
N ASP A 11 -6.29 -13.87 -7.41
CA ASP A 11 -5.76 -13.19 -6.22
C ASP A 11 -4.22 -13.22 -6.15
N ALA A 12 -3.60 -14.28 -6.66
CA ALA A 12 -2.15 -14.44 -6.63
C ALA A 12 -1.48 -13.48 -7.63
N ASP A 13 -2.03 -13.38 -8.84
CA ASP A 13 -1.60 -12.42 -9.86
C ASP A 13 -1.69 -10.97 -9.36
N LEU A 14 -2.79 -10.63 -8.66
CA LEU A 14 -2.96 -9.30 -8.06
C LEU A 14 -1.94 -9.02 -6.96
N LEU A 15 -1.66 -10.01 -6.10
CA LEU A 15 -0.69 -9.89 -5.03
C LEU A 15 0.74 -9.70 -5.60
N ASP A 16 1.09 -10.50 -6.60
CA ASP A 16 2.36 -10.40 -7.30
C ASP A 16 2.55 -9.04 -7.98
N GLU A 17 1.53 -8.55 -8.68
CA GLU A 17 1.61 -7.24 -9.32
C GLU A 17 1.64 -6.11 -8.29
N PHE A 18 0.92 -6.23 -7.17
CA PHE A 18 1.01 -5.27 -6.07
C PHE A 18 2.44 -5.15 -5.53
N VAL A 19 3.12 -6.28 -5.30
CA VAL A 19 4.52 -6.31 -4.86
C VAL A 19 5.43 -5.71 -5.93
N LYS A 20 5.29 -6.11 -7.20
CA LYS A 20 6.08 -5.57 -8.31
C LYS A 20 5.93 -4.05 -8.44
N ILE A 21 4.72 -3.53 -8.30
CA ILE A 21 4.45 -2.08 -8.32
C ILE A 21 5.13 -1.39 -7.15
N ALA A 22 4.99 -1.92 -5.92
CA ALA A 22 5.59 -1.33 -4.73
C ALA A 22 7.13 -1.28 -4.82
N LEU A 23 7.78 -2.34 -5.33
CA LEU A 23 9.23 -2.35 -5.57
C LEU A 23 9.65 -1.30 -6.61
N LYS A 24 8.87 -1.14 -7.68
CA LYS A 24 9.14 -0.09 -8.69
C LYS A 24 8.88 1.32 -8.15
N GLN A 25 7.93 1.50 -7.24
CA GLN A 25 7.71 2.77 -6.56
C GLN A 25 8.91 3.13 -5.71
N ASP A 26 9.45 2.15 -4.99
CA ASP A 26 10.64 2.31 -4.16
C ASP A 26 11.85 2.78 -4.98
N ASP A 27 12.14 2.09 -6.09
CA ASP A 27 13.19 2.48 -7.03
C ASP A 27 12.96 3.87 -7.65
N ALA A 28 11.72 4.17 -8.04
CA ALA A 28 11.37 5.47 -8.60
C ALA A 28 11.58 6.61 -7.61
N GLU A 29 11.26 6.39 -6.34
CA GLU A 29 11.44 7.38 -5.28
C GLU A 29 12.92 7.62 -4.96
N LEU A 30 13.72 6.56 -4.85
CA LEU A 30 15.18 6.67 -4.69
C LEU A 30 15.85 7.44 -5.82
N LYS A 31 15.30 7.34 -7.04
CA LYS A 31 15.76 8.08 -8.23
C LYS A 31 15.13 9.47 -8.39
N GLY A 32 14.26 9.90 -7.48
CA GLY A 32 13.53 11.18 -7.57
C GLY A 32 12.56 11.25 -8.76
N ASN A 33 12.14 10.12 -9.32
CA ASN A 33 11.28 10.03 -10.48
C ASN A 33 9.79 10.06 -10.10
N THR A 34 9.34 11.23 -9.65
CA THR A 34 7.94 11.46 -9.21
C THR A 34 6.92 11.10 -10.28
N ARG A 35 7.24 11.29 -11.57
CA ARG A 35 6.33 10.93 -12.66
C ARG A 35 6.09 9.41 -12.75
N ALA A 36 7.16 8.63 -12.63
CA ALA A 36 7.05 7.17 -12.61
C ALA A 36 6.31 6.70 -11.35
N PHE A 37 6.67 7.28 -10.19
CA PHE A 37 6.01 6.98 -8.92
C PHE A 37 4.49 7.21 -8.99
N ASN A 38 4.05 8.36 -9.51
CA ASN A 38 2.63 8.70 -9.61
C ASN A 38 1.86 7.76 -10.54
N ARG A 39 2.47 7.38 -11.68
CA ARG A 39 1.86 6.38 -12.58
C ARG A 39 1.69 5.03 -11.90
N LEU A 40 2.71 4.58 -11.17
CA LEU A 40 2.69 3.33 -10.41
C LEU A 40 1.69 3.41 -9.25
N PHE A 41 1.55 4.57 -8.61
CA PHE A 41 0.55 4.79 -7.57
C PHE A 41 -0.87 4.57 -8.10
N THR A 42 -1.20 5.14 -9.26
CA THR A 42 -2.51 4.91 -9.90
C THR A 42 -2.74 3.43 -10.20
N GLN A 43 -1.72 2.70 -10.65
CA GLN A 43 -1.83 1.26 -10.90
C GLN A 43 -2.06 0.47 -9.59
N LYS A 44 -1.32 0.79 -8.54
CA LYS A 44 -1.52 0.19 -7.21
C LYS A 44 -2.94 0.40 -6.71
N VAL A 45 -3.50 1.60 -6.85
CA VAL A 45 -4.88 1.91 -6.46
C VAL A 45 -5.87 1.02 -7.21
N ALA A 46 -5.68 0.82 -8.52
CA ALA A 46 -6.54 -0.07 -9.30
C ALA A 46 -6.52 -1.52 -8.79
N ILE A 47 -5.36 -2.04 -8.37
CA ILE A 47 -5.25 -3.37 -7.75
C ILE A 47 -6.00 -3.43 -6.41
N VAL A 48 -5.83 -2.42 -5.56
CA VAL A 48 -6.53 -2.34 -4.26
C VAL A 48 -8.04 -2.24 -4.44
N ASP A 49 -8.50 -1.46 -5.43
CA ASP A 49 -9.92 -1.31 -5.74
C ASP A 49 -10.52 -2.61 -6.29
N GLU A 50 -9.78 -3.34 -7.14
CA GLU A 50 -10.18 -4.66 -7.64
C GLU A 50 -10.33 -5.66 -6.48
N LEU A 51 -9.32 -5.77 -5.60
CA LEU A 51 -9.37 -6.62 -4.40
C LEU A 51 -10.54 -6.25 -3.48
N ARG A 52 -10.80 -4.95 -3.29
CA ARG A 52 -11.94 -4.46 -2.49
C ARG A 52 -13.28 -4.86 -3.11
N SER A 53 -13.37 -4.89 -4.44
CA SER A 53 -14.63 -5.19 -5.14
C SER A 53 -15.03 -6.66 -5.07
N ARG A 54 -14.09 -7.55 -4.75
CA ARG A 54 -14.33 -8.99 -4.65
C ARG A 54 -15.20 -9.34 -3.45
N PRO A 55 -16.04 -10.39 -3.55
CA PRO A 55 -16.87 -10.84 -2.43
C PRO A 55 -16.04 -11.13 -1.17
N GLY A 56 -16.36 -10.46 -0.07
CA GLY A 56 -15.63 -10.63 1.20
C GLY A 56 -14.40 -9.73 1.37
N ASP A 57 -14.15 -8.80 0.44
CA ASP A 57 -13.03 -7.85 0.45
C ASP A 57 -11.66 -8.52 0.57
N HIS A 58 -11.08 -8.82 -0.58
CA HIS A 58 -9.83 -9.57 -0.67
C HIS A 58 -8.60 -8.71 -0.30
N ARG A 59 -8.76 -7.44 0.11
CA ARG A 59 -7.64 -6.65 0.65
C ARG A 59 -6.98 -7.33 1.85
N ASN A 60 -7.71 -8.17 2.59
CA ASN A 60 -7.15 -8.97 3.69
C ASN A 60 -5.94 -9.83 3.29
N LEU A 61 -5.83 -10.25 2.03
CA LEU A 61 -4.67 -11.00 1.53
C LEU A 61 -3.37 -10.19 1.63
N LEU A 62 -3.44 -8.86 1.51
CA LEU A 62 -2.27 -7.98 1.61
C LEU A 62 -1.66 -7.97 3.02
N THR A 63 -2.36 -8.47 4.04
CA THR A 63 -1.78 -8.60 5.39
C THR A 63 -0.60 -9.57 5.43
N GLY A 64 -0.53 -10.53 4.49
CA GLY A 64 0.63 -11.42 4.33
C GLY A 64 1.92 -10.70 3.93
N LEU A 65 1.85 -9.42 3.53
CA LEU A 65 3.00 -8.62 3.11
C LEU A 65 3.60 -7.77 4.24
N TYR A 66 3.07 -7.82 5.45
CA TYR A 66 3.55 -7.00 6.58
C TYR A 66 4.99 -7.29 7.01
N GLU A 67 5.48 -8.49 6.72
CA GLU A 67 6.85 -8.90 7.04
C GLU A 67 7.78 -8.90 5.81
N HIS A 68 7.31 -8.40 4.67
CA HIS A 68 8.10 -8.39 3.43
C HIS A 68 9.41 -7.60 3.58
N GLN A 69 10.52 -8.08 3.03
CA GLN A 69 11.84 -7.43 3.22
C GLN A 69 11.92 -5.95 2.81
N ASN A 70 11.13 -5.54 1.81
CA ASN A 70 11.08 -4.16 1.32
C ASN A 70 10.06 -3.29 2.09
N LEU A 71 10.50 -2.14 2.60
CA LEU A 71 9.69 -1.24 3.43
C LEU A 71 8.52 -0.58 2.68
N ARG A 72 8.68 -0.25 1.39
CA ARG A 72 7.60 0.29 0.55
C ARG A 72 6.47 -0.72 0.38
N VAL A 73 6.79 -2.01 0.27
CA VAL A 73 5.79 -3.10 0.24
C VAL A 73 5.00 -3.13 1.55
N ARG A 74 5.68 -3.15 2.72
CA ARG A 74 5.02 -3.14 4.04
C ARG A 74 4.10 -1.94 4.21
N LEU A 75 4.62 -0.74 3.90
CA LEU A 75 3.89 0.52 4.02
C LEU A 75 2.64 0.53 3.12
N ASN A 76 2.78 0.12 1.87
CA ASN A 76 1.66 0.06 0.93
C ASN A 76 0.60 -0.95 1.39
N ALA A 77 1.02 -2.13 1.85
CA ALA A 77 0.13 -3.17 2.35
C ALA A 77 -0.65 -2.69 3.58
N ALA A 78 0.03 -2.10 4.56
CA ALA A 78 -0.60 -1.55 5.76
C ALA A 78 -1.63 -0.47 5.41
N ARG A 79 -1.29 0.49 4.54
CA ARG A 79 -2.23 1.54 4.11
C ARG A 79 -3.45 0.99 3.38
N ALA A 80 -3.27 -0.02 2.54
CA ALA A 80 -4.35 -0.62 1.76
C ALA A 80 -5.34 -1.42 2.62
N THR A 81 -4.94 -1.84 3.81
CA THR A 81 -5.68 -2.77 4.68
C THR A 81 -6.24 -2.11 5.93
N LEU A 82 -6.07 -0.79 6.11
CA LEU A 82 -6.58 -0.06 7.27
C LEU A 82 -8.09 -0.23 7.53
N ALA A 83 -8.89 -0.52 6.50
CA ALA A 83 -10.33 -0.77 6.64
C ALA A 83 -10.65 -2.21 7.09
N VAL A 84 -9.85 -3.19 6.67
CA VAL A 84 -10.15 -4.62 6.86
C VAL A 84 -9.33 -5.27 7.98
N ALA A 85 -8.17 -4.72 8.30
CA ALA A 85 -7.27 -5.16 9.36
C ALA A 85 -6.67 -3.97 10.14
N PRO A 86 -7.49 -3.08 10.73
CA PRO A 86 -7.05 -1.79 11.28
C PRO A 86 -5.97 -1.92 12.36
N LEU A 87 -6.11 -2.88 13.28
CA LEU A 87 -5.16 -3.06 14.39
C LEU A 87 -3.79 -3.53 13.88
N GLN A 88 -3.77 -4.51 12.99
CA GLN A 88 -2.53 -5.04 12.44
C GLN A 88 -1.85 -4.02 11.51
N ALA A 89 -2.63 -3.36 10.65
CA ALA A 89 -2.13 -2.30 9.77
C ALA A 89 -1.51 -1.14 10.57
N ARG A 90 -2.19 -0.69 11.63
CA ARG A 90 -1.68 0.37 12.52
C ARG A 90 -0.34 -0.03 13.14
N ARG A 91 -0.21 -1.26 13.65
CA ARG A 91 1.06 -1.74 14.24
C ARG A 91 2.22 -1.68 13.25
N VAL A 92 2.00 -2.05 11.99
CA VAL A 92 3.03 -1.96 10.95
C VAL A 92 3.44 -0.51 10.71
N LEU A 93 2.48 0.42 10.64
CA LEU A 93 2.77 1.84 10.49
C LEU A 93 3.54 2.40 11.69
N GLU A 94 3.18 2.00 12.92
CA GLU A 94 3.91 2.39 14.14
C GLU A 94 5.34 1.87 14.11
N GLN A 95 5.57 0.61 13.72
CA GLN A 95 6.91 0.05 13.55
C GLN A 95 7.74 0.82 12.51
N LEU A 96 7.16 1.11 11.34
CA LEU A 96 7.84 1.87 10.29
C LEU A 96 8.21 3.29 10.74
N ARG A 97 7.31 3.96 11.46
CA ARG A 97 7.61 5.25 12.11
C ARG A 97 8.80 5.12 13.06
N ASP A 98 8.77 4.11 13.93
CA ASP A 98 9.72 3.96 15.03
C ASP A 98 11.12 3.55 14.54
N TRP A 99 11.21 2.84 13.41
CA TRP A 99 12.49 2.54 12.76
C TRP A 99 13.19 3.77 12.20
N GLY A 100 12.45 4.83 11.87
CA GLY A 100 13.05 6.10 11.48
C GLY A 100 13.82 6.10 10.15
N TYR A 101 13.50 5.17 9.24
CA TYR A 101 14.09 5.12 7.90
C TYR A 101 13.29 5.99 6.91
N PRO A 102 13.86 7.11 6.41
CA PRO A 102 13.18 7.94 5.43
C PRO A 102 13.16 7.28 4.04
N PRO A 103 12.14 7.53 3.22
CA PRO A 103 10.95 8.35 3.50
C PRO A 103 9.79 7.58 4.17
N TYR A 104 9.95 6.28 4.42
CA TYR A 104 8.86 5.40 4.89
C TYR A 104 8.32 5.79 6.26
N ASP A 105 9.21 6.23 7.16
CA ASP A 105 8.86 6.66 8.50
C ASP A 105 7.99 7.93 8.49
N ALA A 106 8.29 8.87 7.60
CA ALA A 106 7.52 10.10 7.40
C ALA A 106 6.13 9.80 6.81
N ASP A 107 6.05 8.92 5.81
CA ASP A 107 4.78 8.46 5.25
C ASP A 107 3.91 7.75 6.30
N ALA A 108 4.54 6.92 7.14
CA ALA A 108 3.85 6.23 8.22
C ALA A 108 3.34 7.21 9.29
N ARG A 109 4.16 8.18 9.70
CA ARG A 109 3.76 9.25 10.63
C ARG A 109 2.57 10.04 10.12
N GLU A 110 2.60 10.46 8.86
CA GLU A 110 1.50 11.23 8.29
C GLU A 110 0.22 10.40 8.19
N THR A 111 0.33 9.12 7.84
CA THR A 111 -0.82 8.21 7.83
C THR A 111 -1.41 8.06 9.24
N LEU A 112 -0.59 7.82 10.26
CA LEU A 112 -1.03 7.70 11.65
C LEU A 112 -1.68 8.99 12.16
N ARG A 113 -1.08 10.15 11.87
CA ARG A 113 -1.66 11.46 12.21
C ARG A 113 -3.03 11.66 11.58
N ALA A 114 -3.20 11.29 10.31
CA ALA A 114 -4.48 11.40 9.62
C ALA A 114 -5.56 10.48 10.22
N LEU A 115 -5.16 9.30 10.72
CA LEU A 115 -6.05 8.37 11.43
C LEU A 115 -6.44 8.92 12.81
N ASP A 116 -5.47 9.35 13.61
CA ASP A 116 -5.69 9.80 15.00
C ASP A 116 -6.49 11.10 15.07
N THR A 117 -6.38 11.95 14.05
CA THR A 117 -7.19 13.19 13.93
C THR A 117 -8.58 12.95 13.34
N GLY A 118 -8.86 11.74 12.83
CA GLY A 118 -10.09 11.45 12.10
C GLY A 118 -10.21 12.13 10.73
N PHE A 119 -9.16 12.83 10.28
CA PHE A 119 -9.11 13.43 8.93
C PHE A 119 -9.24 12.38 7.83
N PHE A 120 -8.71 11.18 8.08
CA PHE A 120 -8.83 10.03 7.21
C PHE A 120 -9.54 8.89 7.92
N VAL A 121 -10.68 8.47 7.35
CA VAL A 121 -11.42 7.27 7.79
C VAL A 121 -11.30 6.21 6.69
N PRO A 122 -10.60 5.09 6.94
CA PRO A 122 -10.48 4.00 5.99
C PRO A 122 -11.84 3.43 5.59
N ARG A 123 -12.00 3.07 4.32
CA ARG A 123 -13.20 2.44 3.75
C ARG A 123 -12.80 1.26 2.89
#